data_AF-F2BET2-F1
#
_entry.id   AF-F2BET2-F1
#
_cell.length_a   1.000
_cell.length_b   1.000
_cell.length_c   1.000
_cell.angle_alpha   90.00
_cell.angle_beta   90.00
_cell.angle_gamma   90.00
#
_symmetry.space_group_name_H-M   'P 1'
#
loop_
_entity.id
_entity.type
_entity.pdbx_description
1 polymer ?
#
loop_
_entity_poly.entity_id
_entity_poly.type
_entity_poly.pdbx_seq_one_letter_code
_entity_poly.pdbx_strand_id
1 'polypeptide(L)'
;MLWPNLALCFAVYWLYLALWRDALSDFLPNCLNAAPYRPSKNVDFHKIKAALFIPSALFGMATHLFLDAFTHPTGWFVQHFPVLQQTVLFLPIFKWLQYGGGVIGLTTCLYFVFRTARRRPYRSRQTIGQKYRFWILCTILSLFGFSIWQIIAPVPLGHAATQIIRLIDCAAISFSIVCLRHIARKENG
;
A
#
# COMPACT_ATOMS: atom_id res chain seq x y z
N MET A 1 -19.15 6.70 -4.40
CA MET A 1 -19.36 5.58 -5.33
C MET A 1 -18.64 4.35 -4.77
N LEU A 2 -19.37 3.40 -4.16
CA LEU A 2 -18.79 2.22 -3.48
C LEU A 2 -18.30 1.13 -4.45
N TRP A 3 -18.90 1.08 -5.64
CA TRP A 3 -18.72 0.00 -6.61
C TRP A 3 -17.29 -0.16 -7.17
N PRO A 4 -16.60 0.91 -7.66
CA PRO A 4 -15.23 0.75 -8.18
C PRO A 4 -14.22 0.41 -7.08
N ASN A 5 -14.45 0.90 -5.85
CA ASN A 5 -13.52 0.70 -4.74
C ASN A 5 -13.46 -0.76 -4.29
N LEU A 6 -14.61 -1.44 -4.24
CA LEU A 6 -14.66 -2.84 -3.84
C LEU A 6 -13.93 -3.72 -4.86
N ALA A 7 -14.22 -3.55 -6.15
CA ALA A 7 -13.54 -4.29 -7.22
C ALA A 7 -12.02 -4.05 -7.18
N LEU A 8 -11.59 -2.80 -6.93
CA LEU A 8 -10.18 -2.46 -6.78
C LEU A 8 -9.55 -3.14 -5.55
N CYS A 9 -10.21 -3.17 -4.40
CA CYS A 9 -9.71 -3.88 -3.21
C CYS A 9 -9.49 -5.37 -3.50
N PHE A 10 -10.41 -6.03 -4.21
CA PHE A 10 -10.24 -7.42 -4.63
C PHE A 10 -9.08 -7.58 -5.62
N ALA A 11 -8.98 -6.71 -6.62
CA ALA A 11 -7.91 -6.75 -7.61
C ALA A 11 -6.52 -6.58 -6.96
N VAL A 12 -6.37 -5.61 -6.05
CA VAL A 12 -5.12 -5.40 -5.30
C VAL A 12 -4.81 -6.57 -4.38
N TYR A 13 -5.81 -7.13 -3.70
CA TYR A 13 -5.60 -8.31 -2.86
C TYR A 13 -5.19 -9.54 -3.69
N TRP A 14 -5.81 -9.73 -4.86
CA TRP A 14 -5.42 -10.79 -5.80
C TRP A 14 -4.00 -10.59 -6.31
N LEU A 15 -3.63 -9.38 -6.74
CA LEU A 15 -2.27 -9.04 -7.16
C LEU A 15 -1.25 -9.30 -6.03
N TYR A 16 -1.60 -8.93 -4.79
CA TYR A 16 -0.78 -9.24 -3.63
C TYR A 16 -0.56 -10.75 -3.48
N LEU A 17 -1.63 -11.56 -3.55
CA LEU A 17 -1.53 -13.00 -3.39
C LEU A 17 -0.78 -13.68 -4.53
N ALA A 18 -0.97 -13.22 -5.76
CA ALA A 18 -0.39 -13.80 -6.96
C ALA A 18 1.08 -13.39 -7.16
N LEU A 19 1.41 -12.14 -6.87
CA LEU A 19 2.70 -11.55 -7.27
C LEU A 19 3.58 -11.13 -6.08
N TRP A 20 3.01 -10.44 -5.09
CA TRP A 20 3.82 -9.73 -4.09
C TRP A 20 4.10 -10.55 -2.83
N ARG A 21 3.18 -11.40 -2.39
CA ARG A 21 3.25 -12.08 -1.09
C ARG A 21 4.56 -12.83 -0.88
N ASP A 22 4.94 -13.67 -1.84
CA ASP A 22 6.10 -14.54 -1.71
C ASP A 22 7.40 -13.72 -1.84
N ALA A 23 7.46 -12.77 -2.78
CA ALA A 23 8.60 -11.87 -2.94
C ALA A 23 8.80 -10.97 -1.71
N LEU A 24 7.73 -10.40 -1.14
CA LEU A 24 7.79 -9.63 0.09
C LEU A 24 8.32 -10.50 1.25
N SER A 25 7.81 -11.73 1.39
CA SER A 25 8.29 -12.67 2.42
C SER A 25 9.77 -13.03 2.24
N ASP A 26 10.27 -13.10 1.00
CA ASP A 26 11.66 -13.42 0.72
C ASP A 26 12.60 -12.21 0.84
N PHE A 27 12.16 -11.01 0.48
CA PHE A 27 13.05 -9.85 0.37
C PHE A 27 12.86 -8.77 1.43
N LEU A 28 11.83 -8.85 2.29
CA LEU A 28 11.71 -7.91 3.41
C LEU A 28 12.85 -8.06 4.44
N PRO A 29 13.24 -6.96 5.11
CA PRO A 29 14.07 -6.99 6.31
C PRO A 29 13.44 -7.86 7.40
N ASN A 30 14.25 -8.62 8.12
CA ASN A 30 13.76 -9.57 9.14
C ASN A 30 12.97 -8.88 10.27
N CYS A 31 13.25 -7.59 10.55
CA CYS A 31 12.53 -6.81 11.57
C CYS A 31 11.07 -6.52 11.20
N LEU A 32 10.74 -6.54 9.91
CA LEU A 32 9.41 -6.26 9.37
C LEU A 32 8.72 -7.53 8.84
N ASN A 33 9.44 -8.64 8.75
CA ASN A 33 8.97 -9.85 8.11
C ASN A 33 8.21 -10.73 9.08
N ALA A 34 6.89 -10.80 8.88
CA ALA A 34 6.00 -11.63 9.67
C ALA A 34 5.72 -12.97 8.97
N ALA A 35 5.67 -14.05 9.73
CA ALA A 35 5.32 -15.37 9.22
C ALA A 35 3.90 -15.36 8.65
N PRO A 36 3.72 -15.75 7.37
CA PRO A 36 2.39 -15.82 6.77
C PRO A 36 1.53 -16.80 7.56
N TYR A 37 0.28 -16.40 7.83
CA TYR A 37 -0.67 -17.27 8.51
C TYR A 37 -0.98 -18.49 7.66
N ARG A 38 -0.70 -19.69 8.19
CA ARG A 38 -1.05 -20.99 7.60
C ARG A 38 -1.99 -21.70 8.58
N PRO A 39 -3.29 -21.82 8.29
CA PRO A 39 -4.19 -22.58 9.16
C PRO A 39 -3.90 -24.07 9.07
N SER A 40 -4.46 -24.82 10.01
CA SER A 40 -4.45 -26.29 10.01
C SER A 40 -5.06 -26.86 8.71
N LYS A 41 -4.56 -28.02 8.26
CA LYS A 41 -4.97 -28.71 7.02
C LYS A 41 -6.48 -29.00 6.93
N ASN A 42 -7.18 -29.07 8.06
CA ASN A 42 -8.58 -29.47 8.13
C ASN A 42 -9.56 -28.30 8.02
N VAL A 43 -9.07 -27.09 7.77
CA VAL A 43 -9.89 -25.89 7.70
C VAL A 43 -9.93 -25.39 6.27
N ASP A 44 -11.12 -25.13 5.74
CA ASP A 44 -11.29 -24.50 4.43
C ASP A 44 -10.80 -23.05 4.49
N PHE A 45 -9.51 -22.89 4.28
CA PHE A 45 -8.79 -21.62 4.42
C PHE A 45 -9.34 -20.54 3.49
N HIS A 46 -9.84 -20.94 2.31
CA HIS A 46 -10.38 -20.02 1.33
C HIS A 46 -11.70 -19.42 1.82
N LYS A 47 -12.57 -20.23 2.40
CA LYS A 47 -13.84 -19.75 2.98
C LYS A 47 -13.62 -18.83 4.18
N ILE A 48 -12.72 -19.18 5.10
CA ILE A 48 -12.41 -18.31 6.25
C ILE A 48 -11.81 -16.98 5.79
N LYS A 49 -10.89 -17.03 4.81
CA LYS A 49 -10.33 -15.81 4.23
C LYS A 49 -11.40 -14.94 3.60
N ALA A 50 -12.29 -15.51 2.78
CA ALA A 50 -13.37 -14.73 2.17
C ALA A 50 -14.32 -14.16 3.22
N ALA A 51 -14.73 -14.97 4.20
CA ALA A 51 -15.65 -14.57 5.27
C ALA A 51 -15.08 -13.46 6.17
N LEU A 52 -13.76 -13.37 6.35
CA LEU A 52 -13.12 -12.28 7.10
C LEU A 52 -12.75 -11.10 6.21
N PHE A 53 -12.31 -11.35 4.97
CA PHE A 53 -11.83 -10.33 4.06
C PHE A 53 -12.95 -9.39 3.60
N ILE A 54 -14.09 -9.94 3.18
CA ILE A 54 -15.22 -9.14 2.66
C ILE A 54 -15.72 -8.12 3.69
N PRO A 55 -16.12 -8.51 4.92
CA PRO A 55 -16.58 -7.54 5.91
C PRO A 55 -15.47 -6.57 6.32
N SER A 56 -14.21 -7.00 6.38
CA SER A 56 -13.09 -6.10 6.66
C SER A 56 -12.87 -5.06 5.56
N ALA A 57 -12.98 -5.46 4.29
CA ALA A 57 -12.86 -4.57 3.14
C ALA A 57 -14.04 -3.57 3.08
N LEU A 58 -15.26 -4.04 3.32
CA LEU A 58 -16.45 -3.19 3.40
C LEU A 58 -16.34 -2.18 4.56
N PHE A 59 -15.91 -2.64 5.73
CA PHE A 59 -15.71 -1.79 6.90
C PHE A 59 -14.61 -0.74 6.67
N GLY A 60 -13.48 -1.15 6.10
CA GLY A 60 -12.39 -0.25 5.74
C GLY A 60 -12.84 0.82 4.74
N MET A 61 -13.58 0.41 3.71
CA MET A 61 -14.13 1.34 2.72
C MET A 61 -15.15 2.30 3.32
N ALA A 62 -16.07 1.82 4.15
CA ALA A 62 -17.06 2.67 4.83
C ALA A 62 -16.37 3.71 5.72
N THR A 63 -15.35 3.30 6.47
CA THR A 63 -14.54 4.20 7.30
C THR A 63 -13.80 5.22 6.45
N HIS A 64 -13.22 4.79 5.33
CA HIS A 64 -12.52 5.70 4.41
C HIS A 64 -13.45 6.76 3.82
N LEU A 65 -14.61 6.36 3.29
CA LEU A 65 -15.61 7.29 2.76
C LEU A 65 -16.15 8.25 3.83
N PHE A 66 -16.31 7.76 5.05
CA PHE A 66 -16.71 8.61 6.18
C PHE A 66 -15.65 9.67 6.45
N LEU A 67 -14.37 9.29 6.54
CA LEU A 67 -13.27 10.23 6.74
C LEU A 67 -13.14 11.21 5.57
N ASP A 68 -13.29 10.75 4.32
CA ASP A 68 -13.23 11.59 3.13
C ASP A 68 -14.27 12.72 3.16
N ALA A 69 -15.46 12.44 3.71
CA ALA A 69 -16.50 13.44 3.86
C ALA A 69 -16.11 14.59 4.81
N PHE A 70 -15.11 14.40 5.69
CA PHE A 70 -14.53 15.42 6.57
C PHE A 70 -13.25 16.05 6.02
N THR A 71 -12.57 15.42 5.06
CA THR A 71 -11.22 15.83 4.63
C THR A 71 -11.15 16.37 3.22
N HIS A 72 -12.27 16.38 2.48
CA HIS A 72 -12.34 16.92 1.13
C HIS A 72 -13.20 18.18 1.05
N PRO A 73 -12.84 19.15 0.17
CA PRO A 73 -13.60 20.38 0.01
C PRO A 73 -15.04 20.15 -0.48
N THR A 74 -15.26 19.06 -1.23
CA THR A 74 -16.57 18.60 -1.69
C THR A 74 -17.24 17.62 -0.74
N GLY A 75 -16.62 17.35 0.41
CA GLY A 75 -17.15 16.45 1.43
C GLY A 75 -18.40 17.03 2.10
N TRP A 76 -19.39 16.19 2.34
CA TRP A 76 -20.67 16.61 2.91
C TRP A 76 -20.50 17.37 4.23
N PHE A 77 -19.66 16.87 5.15
CA PHE A 77 -19.42 17.54 6.43
C PHE A 77 -18.68 18.87 6.25
N VAL A 78 -17.68 18.92 5.37
CA VAL A 78 -16.94 20.17 5.10
C VAL A 78 -17.87 21.25 4.55
N GLN A 79 -18.86 20.89 3.74
CA GLN A 79 -19.84 21.84 3.18
C GLN A 79 -20.89 22.31 4.21
N HIS A 80 -21.28 21.45 5.15
CA HIS A 80 -22.35 21.76 6.12
C HIS A 80 -21.82 22.34 7.44
N PHE A 81 -20.54 22.16 7.76
CA PHE A 81 -19.92 22.67 8.98
C PHE A 81 -18.82 23.70 8.63
N PRO A 82 -19.14 25.02 8.61
CA PRO A 82 -18.21 26.07 8.21
C PRO A 82 -16.91 26.10 9.02
N VAL A 83 -16.94 25.62 10.26
CA VAL A 83 -15.75 25.50 11.12
C VAL A 83 -14.64 24.70 10.42
N LEU A 84 -14.97 23.65 9.65
CA LEU A 84 -13.97 22.82 8.96
C LEU A 84 -13.25 23.56 7.82
N GLN A 85 -13.88 24.61 7.29
CA GLN A 85 -13.30 25.45 6.23
C GLN A 85 -12.47 26.60 6.80
N GLN A 86 -12.52 26.86 8.12
CA GLN A 86 -11.72 27.91 8.74
C GLN A 86 -10.24 27.61 8.59
N THR A 87 -9.49 28.65 8.21
CA THR A 87 -8.03 28.57 8.05
C THR A 87 -7.34 28.70 9.40
N VAL A 88 -6.51 27.72 9.73
CA VAL A 88 -5.66 27.71 10.90
C VAL A 88 -4.23 27.43 10.43
N LEU A 89 -3.27 28.27 10.81
CA LEU A 89 -1.86 28.11 10.41
C LEU A 89 -1.70 27.82 8.91
N PHE A 90 -2.26 28.69 8.07
CA PHE A 90 -2.14 28.68 6.60
C PHE A 90 -2.93 27.59 5.86
N LEU A 91 -3.59 26.65 6.56
CA LEU A 91 -4.40 25.59 5.95
C LEU A 91 -5.79 25.51 6.58
N PRO A 92 -6.84 25.17 5.81
CA PRO A 92 -8.15 24.92 6.37
C PRO A 92 -8.12 23.67 7.28
N ILE A 93 -8.96 23.65 8.33
CA ILE A 93 -9.01 22.56 9.30
C ILE A 93 -9.21 21.20 8.62
N PHE A 94 -10.04 21.10 7.57
CA PHE A 94 -10.22 19.83 6.86
C PHE A 94 -8.92 19.27 6.26
N LYS A 95 -7.96 20.12 5.84
CA LYS A 95 -6.65 19.67 5.36
C LYS A 95 -5.75 19.21 6.49
N TRP A 96 -5.84 19.83 7.67
CA TRP A 96 -5.17 19.33 8.86
C TRP A 96 -5.67 17.94 9.26
N LEU A 97 -6.99 17.73 9.21
CA LEU A 97 -7.58 16.41 9.42
C LEU A 97 -7.12 15.41 8.35
N GLN A 98 -7.01 15.85 7.10
CA GLN A 98 -6.52 15.02 6.00
C GLN A 98 -5.09 14.52 6.26
N TYR A 99 -4.16 15.44 6.51
CA TYR A 99 -2.75 15.08 6.73
C TYR A 99 -2.54 14.36 8.06
N GLY A 100 -3.17 14.83 9.14
CA GLY A 100 -3.10 14.21 10.45
C GLY A 100 -3.65 12.79 10.46
N GLY A 101 -4.82 12.58 9.85
CA GLY A 101 -5.41 11.25 9.66
C GLY A 101 -4.50 10.31 8.86
N GLY A 102 -3.87 10.82 7.80
CA GLY A 102 -2.88 10.06 7.02
C GLY A 102 -1.67 9.62 7.85
N VAL A 103 -1.10 10.52 8.66
CA VAL A 103 0.04 10.21 9.55
C VAL A 103 -0.36 9.16 10.60
N ILE A 104 -1.53 9.31 11.22
CA ILE A 104 -2.05 8.35 12.21
C ILE A 104 -2.29 6.99 11.56
N GLY A 105 -2.92 6.96 10.38
CA GLY A 105 -3.18 5.74 9.61
C GLY A 105 -1.89 5.01 9.25
N LEU A 106 -0.91 5.71 8.68
CA LEU A 106 0.40 5.14 8.33
C LEU A 106 1.13 4.62 9.57
N THR A 107 1.15 5.38 10.66
CA THR A 107 1.79 4.97 11.91
C THR A 107 1.14 3.72 12.49
N THR A 108 -0.19 3.64 12.45
CA THR A 108 -0.96 2.47 12.91
C THR A 108 -0.63 1.23 12.06
N CYS A 109 -0.56 1.38 10.74
CA CYS A 109 -0.15 0.31 9.83
C CYS A 109 1.27 -0.18 10.13
N LEU A 110 2.24 0.74 10.26
CA LEU A 110 3.63 0.40 10.60
C LEU A 110 3.71 -0.30 11.95
N TYR A 111 3.05 0.23 12.98
CA TYR A 111 2.98 -0.39 14.30
C TYR A 111 2.40 -1.81 14.23
N PHE A 112 1.33 -2.02 13.47
CA PHE A 112 0.72 -3.34 13.29
C PHE A 112 1.69 -4.31 12.59
N VAL A 113 2.37 -3.88 11.53
CA VAL A 113 3.38 -4.69 10.83
C VAL A 113 4.53 -5.07 11.77
N PHE A 114 5.13 -4.10 12.46
CA PHE A 114 6.21 -4.34 13.42
C PHE A 114 5.79 -5.26 14.56
N ARG A 115 4.61 -5.02 15.15
CA ARG A 115 4.07 -5.85 16.23
C ARG A 115 3.84 -7.28 15.76
N THR A 116 3.34 -7.47 14.55
CA THR A 116 3.08 -8.79 13.97
C THR A 116 4.40 -9.51 13.65
N ALA A 117 5.37 -8.80 13.07
CA ALA A 117 6.71 -9.34 12.79
C ALA A 117 7.44 -9.75 14.07
N ARG A 118 7.33 -8.97 15.16
CA ARG A 118 7.90 -9.34 16.47
C ARG A 118 7.21 -10.56 17.09
N ARG A 119 5.89 -10.68 16.97
CA ARG A 119 5.12 -11.80 17.54
C ARG A 119 5.28 -13.09 16.74
N ARG A 120 5.49 -12.98 15.44
CA ARG A 120 5.59 -14.12 14.51
C ARG A 120 6.71 -13.84 13.50
N PRO A 121 7.98 -13.91 13.90
CA PRO A 121 9.08 -13.58 13.01
C PRO A 121 9.21 -14.63 11.88
N TYR A 122 9.42 -14.15 10.66
CA TYR A 122 9.81 -15.00 9.53
C TYR A 122 11.25 -14.71 9.12
N ARG A 123 12.08 -15.75 9.13
CA ARG A 123 13.43 -15.67 8.59
C ARG A 123 13.38 -16.03 7.12
N SER A 124 13.59 -15.02 6.27
CA SER A 124 13.77 -15.24 4.84
C SER A 124 14.96 -16.18 4.57
N ARG A 125 14.80 -17.00 3.53
CA ARG A 125 15.85 -17.87 3.00
C ARG A 125 16.91 -17.11 2.19
N GLN A 126 16.59 -15.89 1.77
CA GLN A 126 17.47 -15.05 0.96
C GLN A 126 18.54 -14.39 1.82
N THR A 127 19.76 -14.35 1.28
CA THR A 127 20.91 -13.67 1.88
C THR A 127 20.74 -12.16 1.87
N ILE A 128 21.44 -11.46 2.76
CA ILE A 128 21.45 -9.99 2.83
C ILE A 128 21.82 -9.37 1.46
N GLY A 129 22.82 -9.94 0.76
CA GLY A 129 23.24 -9.48 -0.56
C GLY A 129 22.14 -9.63 -1.63
N GLN A 130 21.39 -10.73 -1.62
CA GLN A 130 20.24 -10.91 -2.54
C GLN A 130 19.13 -9.90 -2.26
N LYS A 131 18.85 -9.59 -0.99
CA LYS A 131 17.88 -8.55 -0.60
C LYS A 131 18.32 -7.17 -1.11
N TYR A 132 19.57 -6.79 -0.90
CA TYR A 132 20.08 -5.51 -1.43
C TYR A 132 20.00 -5.44 -2.95
N ARG A 133 20.42 -6.49 -3.66
CA ARG A 133 20.32 -6.54 -5.13
C ARG A 133 18.88 -6.39 -5.61
N PHE A 134 17.93 -7.04 -4.95
CA PHE A 134 16.51 -6.92 -5.27
C PHE A 134 16.02 -5.48 -5.12
N TRP A 135 16.27 -4.84 -3.97
CA TRP A 135 15.80 -3.48 -3.71
C TRP A 135 16.51 -2.43 -4.56
N ILE A 136 17.83 -2.56 -4.77
CA ILE A 136 18.59 -1.68 -5.68
C ILE A 136 18.03 -1.76 -7.10
N LEU A 137 17.75 -2.97 -7.59
CA LEU A 137 17.16 -3.15 -8.92
C LEU A 137 15.78 -2.50 -9.01
N CYS A 138 14.93 -2.67 -7.99
CA CYS A 138 13.63 -2.01 -7.92
C CYS A 138 13.79 -0.48 -7.96
N THR A 139 14.71 0.09 -7.16
CA THR A 139 14.97 1.53 -7.12
C THR A 139 15.46 2.06 -8.47
N ILE A 140 16.42 1.38 -9.11
CA ILE A 140 16.95 1.80 -10.43
C ILE A 140 15.84 1.81 -11.48
N LEU A 141 15.06 0.72 -11.57
CA LEU A 141 13.94 0.65 -12.52
C LEU A 141 12.87 1.71 -12.24
N SER A 142 12.61 2.02 -10.98
CA SER A 142 11.64 3.04 -10.57
C SER A 142 12.09 4.44 -11.01
N LEU A 143 13.36 4.78 -10.76
CA LEU A 143 13.93 6.07 -11.16
C LEU A 143 14.03 6.20 -12.68
N PHE A 144 14.36 5.11 -13.37
CA PHE A 144 14.38 5.06 -14.83
C PHE A 144 12.97 5.27 -15.41
N GLY A 145 11.97 4.54 -14.92
CA GLY A 145 10.57 4.70 -15.33
C GLY A 145 10.04 6.11 -15.04
N PHE A 146 10.37 6.66 -13.87
CA PHE A 146 10.01 8.03 -13.50
C PHE A 146 10.63 9.05 -14.46
N SER A 147 11.91 8.88 -14.81
CA SER A 147 12.61 9.76 -15.74
C SER A 147 11.99 9.72 -17.14
N ILE A 148 11.68 8.51 -17.65
CA ILE A 148 10.97 8.34 -18.92
C ILE A 148 9.62 9.05 -18.89
N TRP A 149 8.83 8.85 -17.83
CA TRP A 149 7.51 9.46 -17.73
C TRP A 149 7.60 10.99 -17.65
N GLN A 150 8.60 11.51 -16.95
CA GLN A 150 8.85 12.95 -16.87
C GLN A 150 9.25 13.55 -18.23
N ILE A 151 9.90 12.78 -19.12
CA ILE A 151 10.21 13.20 -20.49
C ILE A 151 8.96 13.18 -21.38
N ILE A 152 8.16 12.10 -21.31
CA ILE A 152 6.97 11.92 -22.16
C ILE A 152 5.86 12.92 -21.80
N ALA A 153 5.65 13.13 -20.50
CA ALA A 153 4.59 14.00 -19.98
C ALA A 153 5.17 14.90 -18.89
N PRO A 154 5.89 15.98 -19.25
CA PRO A 154 6.57 16.83 -18.27
C PRO A 154 5.57 17.49 -17.33
N VAL A 155 5.81 17.34 -16.02
CA VAL A 155 5.05 18.02 -14.96
C VAL A 155 6.03 18.86 -14.16
N PRO A 156 5.73 20.14 -13.86
CA PRO A 156 6.62 20.96 -13.04
C PRO A 156 6.88 20.30 -11.68
N LEU A 157 8.11 20.39 -11.18
CA LEU A 157 8.50 19.79 -9.90
C LEU A 157 7.74 20.37 -8.70
N GLY A 158 7.16 21.57 -8.85
CA GLY A 158 6.30 22.20 -7.84
C GLY A 158 4.98 21.47 -7.59
N HIS A 159 4.52 20.59 -8.50
CA HIS A 159 3.33 19.77 -8.29
C HIS A 159 3.66 18.50 -7.49
N ALA A 160 4.00 18.68 -6.22
CA ALA A 160 4.47 17.62 -5.34
C ALA A 160 3.55 16.39 -5.31
N ALA A 161 2.22 16.59 -5.25
CA ALA A 161 1.26 15.48 -5.23
C ALA A 161 1.36 14.60 -6.48
N THR A 162 1.38 15.21 -7.67
CA THR A 162 1.51 14.48 -8.95
C THR A 162 2.85 13.77 -9.05
N GLN A 163 3.93 14.40 -8.59
CA GLN A 163 5.26 13.78 -8.60
C GLN A 163 5.35 12.57 -7.66
N ILE A 164 4.74 12.66 -6.48
CA ILE A 164 4.67 11.55 -5.52
C ILE A 164 3.87 10.40 -6.10
N ILE A 165 2.71 10.66 -6.71
CA ILE A 165 1.87 9.61 -7.33
C ILE A 165 2.66 8.88 -8.42
N ARG A 166 3.31 9.62 -9.33
CA ARG A 166 4.16 9.03 -10.38
C ARG A 166 5.27 8.16 -9.81
N LEU A 167 5.92 8.62 -8.76
CA LEU A 167 6.98 7.86 -8.10
C LEU A 167 6.44 6.54 -7.51
N ILE A 168 5.28 6.59 -6.85
CA ILE A 168 4.60 5.40 -6.30
C ILE A 168 4.23 4.42 -7.42
N ASP A 169 3.66 4.93 -8.52
CA ASP A 169 3.27 4.10 -9.67
C ASP A 169 4.48 3.42 -10.30
N CYS A 170 5.57 4.16 -10.55
CA CYS A 170 6.81 3.60 -11.07
C CYS A 170 7.42 2.57 -10.11
N ALA A 171 7.34 2.80 -8.81
CA ALA A 171 7.80 1.86 -7.79
C ALA A 171 6.97 0.57 -7.79
N ALA A 172 5.64 0.67 -7.85
CA ALA A 172 4.74 -0.48 -7.89
C ALA A 172 4.94 -1.32 -9.15
N ILE A 173 5.10 -0.67 -10.31
CA ILE A 173 5.37 -1.34 -11.59
C ILE A 173 6.73 -2.04 -11.55
N SER A 174 7.79 -1.34 -11.13
CA SER A 174 9.15 -1.89 -11.05
C SER A 174 9.21 -3.08 -10.10
N PHE A 175 8.60 -2.94 -8.91
CA PHE A 175 8.50 -4.03 -7.94
C PHE A 175 7.78 -5.25 -8.54
N SER A 176 6.68 -5.02 -9.27
CA SER A 176 5.91 -6.08 -9.94
C SER A 176 6.74 -6.82 -11.01
N ILE A 177 7.51 -6.08 -11.82
CA ILE A 177 8.41 -6.66 -12.83
C ILE A 177 9.49 -7.54 -12.17
N VAL A 178 10.11 -7.05 -11.09
CA VAL A 178 11.15 -7.82 -10.39
C VAL A 178 10.54 -9.05 -9.69
N CYS A 179 9.31 -8.96 -9.17
CA CYS A 179 8.58 -10.10 -8.61
C CYS A 179 8.31 -11.17 -9.67
N LEU A 180 7.83 -10.80 -10.86
CA LEU A 180 7.61 -11.74 -11.97
C LEU A 180 8.89 -12.50 -12.32
N ARG A 181 10.02 -11.78 -12.41
CA ARG A 181 11.33 -12.39 -12.67
C ARG A 181 11.74 -13.36 -11.57
N HIS A 182 11.44 -13.07 -10.30
CA HIS A 182 11.73 -13.95 -9.17
C HIS A 182 10.91 -15.23 -9.23
N ILE A 183 9.60 -15.11 -9.50
CA ILE A 183 8.69 -16.27 -9.62
C ILE A 183 9.15 -17.17 -10.78
N ALA A 184 9.40 -16.62 -11.96
CA ALA A 184 9.86 -17.40 -13.11
C ALA A 184 11.18 -18.14 -12.85
N ARG A 185 12.11 -17.54 -12.08
CA ARG A 185 13.36 -18.22 -11.68
C ARG A 185 13.15 -19.38 -10.72
N LYS A 186 12.12 -19.29 -9.87
CA LYS A 186 11.78 -20.32 -8.89
C LYS A 186 11.04 -21.50 -9.53
N GLU A 187 10.32 -21.29 -10.62
CA GLU A 187 9.65 -22.36 -11.38
C GLU A 187 10.63 -23.14 -12.28
N ASN A 188 11.71 -22.50 -12.73
CA ASN A 188 12.70 -23.09 -13.64
C ASN A 188 13.90 -23.77 -12.94
N GLY A 189 13.96 -23.80 -11.61
CA GLY A 189 15.07 -24.36 -10.84
C GLY A 189 14.59 -25.30 -9.75
#